data_AF-A0A3B9LRE6-F1
#
_entry.id   AF-A0A3B9LRE6-F1
#
_cell.length_a   1.000
_cell.length_b   1.000
_cell.length_c   1.000
_cell.angle_alpha   90.00
_cell.angle_beta   90.00
_cell.angle_gamma   90.00
#
_symmetry.space_group_name_H-M   'P 1'
#
loop_
_entity.id
_entity.type
_entity.pdbx_description
1 polymer ?
#
loop_
_entity_poly.entity_id
_entity_poly.type
_entity_poly.pdbx_seq_one_letter_code
_entity_poly.pdbx_strand_id
1 'polypeptide(L)'
;MVSKSDSALLIVGHGSTVNPDSSAPTLAHAAEIRRRKVFAEVGCAFWKEEPSLRDAIFLFDPGSIREVYVVPNFISEGYFISLFRKCFGD
;
A
#
# COMPACT_ATOMS: atom_id res chain seq x y z
N MET A 1 -14.95 -12.24 -10.95
CA MET A 1 -14.23 -11.03 -10.51
C MET A 1 -13.19 -10.74 -11.59
N VAL A 2 -13.20 -9.54 -12.17
CA VAL A 2 -12.26 -9.19 -13.26
C VAL A 2 -10.87 -8.99 -12.63
N SER A 3 -9.86 -9.70 -13.13
CA SER A 3 -8.48 -9.49 -12.71
C SER A 3 -7.89 -8.27 -13.42
N LYS A 4 -7.12 -7.47 -12.70
CA LYS A 4 -6.32 -6.36 -13.22
C LYS A 4 -4.90 -6.82 -13.46
N SER A 5 -4.66 -7.38 -14.64
CA SER A 5 -3.40 -8.05 -15.00
C SER A 5 -2.24 -7.09 -15.30
N ASP A 6 -2.50 -5.78 -15.37
CA ASP A 6 -1.51 -4.71 -15.59
C ASP A 6 -1.61 -3.61 -14.51
N SER A 7 -2.25 -3.90 -13.38
CA SER A 7 -2.36 -2.95 -12.26
C SER A 7 -1.85 -3.54 -10.96
N ALA A 8 -1.32 -2.67 -10.11
CA ALA A 8 -0.86 -3.01 -8.78
C ALA A 8 -1.74 -2.39 -7.68
N LEU A 9 -1.72 -3.00 -6.50
CA LEU A 9 -2.31 -2.43 -5.29
C LEU A 9 -1.22 -2.14 -4.26
N LEU A 10 -1.15 -0.90 -3.78
CA LEU A 10 -0.32 -0.48 -2.67
C LEU A 10 -1.19 -0.20 -1.44
N ILE A 11 -0.98 -0.95 -0.36
CA ILE A 11 -1.63 -0.68 0.93
C ILE A 11 -0.70 0.16 1.80
N VAL A 12 -1.15 1.33 2.22
CA VAL A 12 -0.36 2.26 3.02
C VAL A 12 -0.73 2.15 4.48
N GLY A 13 0.20 1.69 5.31
CA GLY A 13 0.05 1.65 6.76
C GLY A 13 0.77 2.82 7.43
N HIS A 14 0.39 3.13 8.67
CA HIS A 14 1.15 4.10 9.47
C HIS A 14 2.48 3.49 9.93
N GLY A 15 2.43 2.23 10.38
CA GLY A 15 3.55 1.58 11.05
C GLY A 15 3.94 2.27 12.36
N SER A 16 4.99 1.78 13.00
CA SER A 16 5.49 2.28 14.27
C SER A 16 6.96 1.93 14.44
N THR A 17 7.74 2.89 14.92
CA THR A 17 9.13 2.65 15.36
C THR A 17 9.20 2.00 16.74
N VAL A 18 8.08 1.89 17.46
CA VAL A 18 8.03 1.39 18.85
C VAL A 18 7.20 0.12 19.02
N ASN A 19 6.37 -0.23 18.04
CA ASN A 19 5.56 -1.44 18.08
C ASN A 19 5.59 -2.12 16.70
N PRO A 20 6.45 -3.13 16.48
CA PRO A 20 6.55 -3.84 15.22
C PRO A 20 5.26 -4.59 14.85
N ASP A 21 4.38 -4.88 15.81
CA ASP A 21 3.10 -5.53 15.53
C ASP A 21 2.10 -4.59 14.85
N SER A 22 2.38 -3.28 14.82
CA SER A 22 1.48 -2.29 14.21
C SER A 22 1.37 -2.42 12.68
N SER A 23 2.37 -3.02 12.01
CA SER A 23 2.36 -3.31 10.58
C SER A 23 1.70 -4.66 10.24
N ALA A 24 1.56 -5.57 11.21
CA ALA A 24 1.05 -6.92 11.00
C ALA A 24 -0.35 -6.98 10.35
N PRO A 25 -1.33 -6.13 10.73
CA PRO A 25 -2.63 -6.11 10.07
C PRO A 25 -2.55 -5.72 8.58
N THR A 26 -1.75 -4.71 8.26
CA THR A 26 -1.54 -4.25 6.87
C THR A 26 -0.87 -5.32 6.03
N LEU A 27 0.16 -5.98 6.57
CA LEU A 27 0.83 -7.10 5.93
C LEU A 27 -0.12 -8.28 5.67
N ALA A 28 -0.96 -8.61 6.67
CA ALA A 28 -1.96 -9.67 6.53
C ALA A 28 -2.98 -9.37 5.43
N HIS A 29 -3.45 -8.12 5.33
CA HIS A 29 -4.33 -7.67 4.25
C HIS A 29 -3.67 -7.79 2.87
N ALA A 30 -2.43 -7.31 2.73
CA ALA A 30 -1.69 -7.41 1.47
C ALA A 30 -1.51 -8.87 1.03
N ALA A 31 -1.17 -9.76 1.97
CA ALA A 31 -1.02 -11.19 1.69
C ALA A 31 -2.33 -11.84 1.26
N GLU A 32 -3.46 -11.50 1.90
CA GLU A 32 -4.78 -12.02 1.52
C GLU A 32 -5.22 -11.53 0.14
N ILE A 33 -5.04 -10.25 -0.18
CA ILE A 33 -5.42 -9.73 -1.51
C ILE A 33 -4.52 -10.34 -2.60
N ARG A 34 -3.23 -10.54 -2.32
CA ARG A 34 -2.32 -11.23 -3.25
C ARG A 34 -2.79 -12.65 -3.54
N ARG A 35 -3.24 -13.41 -2.52
CA ARG A 35 -3.79 -14.78 -2.71
C ARG A 35 -4.99 -14.81 -3.64
N ARG A 36 -5.79 -13.74 -3.68
CA ARG A 36 -6.98 -13.63 -4.53
C ARG A 36 -6.68 -13.35 -6.00
N LYS A 37 -5.42 -13.01 -6.34
CA LYS A 37 -4.96 -12.76 -7.73
C LYS A 37 -5.84 -11.73 -8.49
N VAL A 38 -6.28 -10.70 -7.77
CA VAL A 38 -7.12 -9.63 -8.36
C VAL A 38 -6.26 -8.57 -9.04
N PHE A 39 -5.04 -8.37 -8.57
CA PHE A 39 -4.03 -7.48 -9.14
C PHE A 39 -2.82 -8.30 -9.59
N ALA A 40 -2.07 -7.78 -10.56
CA ALA A 40 -0.81 -8.35 -10.98
C ALA A 40 0.21 -8.34 -9.83
N GLU A 41 0.27 -7.22 -9.13
CA GLU A 41 1.14 -7.02 -7.97
C GLU A 41 0.38 -6.42 -6.79
N VAL A 42 0.79 -6.78 -5.58
CA VAL A 42 0.25 -6.22 -4.34
C VAL A 42 1.41 -5.95 -3.40
N GLY A 43 1.54 -4.74 -2.90
CA GLY A 43 2.61 -4.30 -2.00
C GLY A 43 2.07 -3.54 -0.79
N CYS A 44 2.96 -3.26 0.16
CA CYS A 44 2.69 -2.41 1.30
C CYS A 44 3.84 -1.46 1.54
N ALA A 45 3.51 -0.24 1.98
CA ALA A 45 4.49 0.74 2.43
C ALA A 45 4.01 1.42 3.70
N PHE A 46 4.96 1.91 4.50
CA PHE A 46 4.70 2.45 5.83
C PHE A 46 5.33 3.82 6.03
N TRP A 47 4.72 4.60 6.93
CA TRP A 47 5.25 5.93 7.29
C TRP A 47 6.47 5.84 8.21
N LYS A 48 6.44 4.92 9.18
CA LYS A 48 7.45 4.77 10.23
C LYS A 48 8.32 3.51 10.12
N GLU A 49 8.04 2.66 9.15
CA GLU A 49 8.67 1.35 8.95
C GLU A 49 9.05 1.18 7.48
N GLU A 50 9.85 0.14 7.19
CA GLU A 50 10.14 -0.30 5.84
C GLU A 50 9.12 -1.35 5.37
N PRO A 51 8.74 -1.39 4.08
CA PRO A 51 9.18 -0.48 3.01
C PRO A 51 8.63 0.95 3.18
N SER A 52 9.47 1.97 3.02
CA SER A 52 9.07 3.35 3.24
C SER A 52 8.15 3.89 2.14
N LEU A 53 7.33 4.89 2.46
CA LEU A 53 6.52 5.58 1.44
C LEU A 53 7.33 6.27 0.35
N ARG A 54 8.59 6.64 0.62
CA ARG A 54 9.48 7.22 -0.40
C ARG A 54 9.90 6.20 -1.44
N ASP A 55 10.03 4.94 -1.02
CA ASP A 55 10.45 3.85 -1.88
C ASP A 55 9.27 3.12 -2.52
N ALA A 56 8.04 3.49 -2.15
CA ALA A 56 6.82 2.86 -2.64
C ALA A 56 6.69 2.89 -4.18
N ILE A 57 7.24 3.91 -4.84
CA ILE A 57 7.27 4.01 -6.30
C ILE A 57 8.13 2.94 -6.98
N PHE A 58 9.11 2.37 -6.25
CA PHE A 58 10.01 1.34 -6.75
C PHE A 58 9.54 -0.08 -6.40
N LEU A 59 8.39 -0.23 -5.72
CA LEU A 59 7.87 -1.54 -5.31
C LEU A 59 7.30 -2.37 -6.47
N PHE A 60 7.01 -1.74 -7.61
CA PHE A 60 6.32 -2.38 -8.73
C PHE A 60 7.13 -2.23 -10.01
N ASP A 61 7.03 -3.23 -10.90
CA ASP A 61 7.74 -3.21 -12.17
C ASP A 61 7.06 -2.24 -13.18
N PRO A 62 7.72 -1.14 -13.60
CA PRO A 62 7.14 -0.20 -14.55
C PRO A 62 6.97 -0.79 -15.96
N GLY A 63 7.62 -1.92 -16.27
CA GLY A 63 7.46 -2.63 -17.54
C GLY A 63 6.13 -3.40 -17.65
N SER A 64 5.53 -3.77 -16.52
CA SER A 64 4.32 -4.59 -16.46
C SER A 64 3.13 -3.91 -15.78
N ILE A 65 3.38 -2.91 -14.93
CA ILE A 65 2.35 -2.19 -14.19
C ILE A 65 2.12 -0.79 -14.80
N ARG A 66 0.88 -0.55 -15.22
CA ARG A 66 0.44 0.73 -15.81
C ARG A 66 -0.29 1.63 -14.84
N GLU A 67 -0.92 1.03 -13.83
CA GLU A 67 -1.73 1.74 -12.86
C GLU A 67 -1.48 1.17 -11.46
N VAL A 68 -1.31 2.07 -10.48
CA VAL A 68 -1.13 1.70 -9.08
C VAL A 68 -2.29 2.28 -8.29
N TYR A 69 -3.09 1.39 -7.70
CA TYR A 69 -4.15 1.75 -6.77
C TYR A 69 -3.55 1.88 -5.38
N VAL A 70 -3.74 3.02 -4.72
CA VAL A 70 -3.20 3.21 -3.37
C VAL A 70 -4.33 3.32 -2.35
N VAL A 71 -4.28 2.46 -1.33
CA VAL A 71 -5.31 2.36 -0.30
C VAL A 71 -4.70 2.59 1.08
N PRO A 72 -5.06 3.67 1.79
CA PRO A 72 -4.64 3.87 3.16
C PRO A 72 -5.38 2.92 4.11
N ASN A 73 -4.63 2.21 4.95
CA ASN A 73 -5.14 1.34 6.01
C ASN A 73 -5.00 2.03 7.38
N PHE A 74 -5.88 3.02 7.64
CA PHE A 74 -5.92 3.77 8.89
C PHE A 74 -7.25 3.52 9.63
N ILE A 75 -7.16 3.30 10.94
CA ILE A 75 -8.33 2.97 11.80
C ILE A 75 -9.18 4.21 12.13
N SER A 76 -8.65 5.42 11.97
CA SER A 76 -9.39 6.67 12.23
C SER A 76 -9.38 7.58 11.01
N GLU A 77 -10.53 8.18 10.70
CA GLU A 77 -10.57 9.38 9.87
C GLU A 77 -9.93 10.55 10.63
N GLY A 78 -9.05 11.29 9.96
CA GLY A 78 -8.27 12.37 10.56
C GLY A 78 -7.06 12.74 9.70
N TYR A 79 -6.31 13.77 10.13
CA TYR A 79 -5.15 14.45 9.49
C TYR A 79 -4.30 13.62 8.48
N PHE A 80 -4.14 12.32 8.70
CA PHE A 80 -3.42 11.38 7.85
C PHE A 80 -4.06 11.13 6.47
N ILE A 81 -5.39 11.14 6.36
CA ILE A 81 -6.10 11.03 5.06
C ILE A 81 -5.83 12.28 4.21
N SER A 82 -5.79 13.47 4.84
CA SER A 82 -5.48 14.73 4.16
C SER A 82 -4.03 14.82 3.68
N LEU A 83 -3.09 14.17 4.38
CA LEU A 83 -1.67 14.15 4.00
C LEU A 83 -1.41 13.19 2.82
N PHE A 84 -2.15 12.08 2.75
CA PHE A 84 -2.05 11.12 1.64
C PHE A 84 -2.36 11.79 0.28
N ARG A 85 -3.41 12.61 0.22
CA ARG A 85 -3.75 13.42 -0.97
C ARG A 85 -2.63 14.39 -1.35
N LYS A 86 -1.87 14.90 -0.39
CA LYS A 86 -0.78 15.86 -0.63
C LYS A 86 0.51 15.19 -1.14
N CYS A 87 0.75 13.93 -0.79
CA CYS A 87 1.91 13.17 -1.26
C CYS A 87 1.74 12.57 -2.66
N PHE A 88 0.51 12.28 -3.08
CA PHE A 88 0.22 11.61 -4.35
C PHE A 88 -0.52 12.48 -5.38
N GLY A 89 -0.82 13.75 -5.04
CA GLY A 89 -1.52 14.70 -5.93
C GLY A 89 -3.03 14.45 -5.99
N ASP A 90 -3.77 15.48 -6.39
CA ASP A 90 -5.16 15.34 -6.87
C ASP A 90 -5.19 14.66 -8.25
#